data_AF-A0A426WWX6-F1
#
_entry.id   AF-A0A426WWX6-F1
#
_cell.length_a   1.000
_cell.length_b   1.000
_cell.length_c   1.000
_cell.angle_alpha   90.00
_cell.angle_beta   90.00
_cell.angle_gamma   90.00
#
_symmetry.space_group_name_H-M   'P 1'
#
loop_
_entity.id
_entity.type
_entity.pdbx_description
1 polymer ?
#
loop_
_entity_poly.entity_id
_entity_poly.type
_entity_poly.pdbx_seq_one_letter_code
_entity_poly.pdbx_strand_id
1 'polypeptide(L)'
;MDSSAQSSDVIMRMMARNSMSEKLAEDIDAAVKHITDEAYEIALSHIRNNREAMDKIVEVLLEKETMTGDEFRAILSEFAEIPVENRVPPARPAAVPA
;
A
#
# COMPACT_ATOMS: atom_id res chain seq x y z
N MET A 1 38.14 29.48 -27.55
CA MET A 1 36.77 30.04 -27.52
C MET A 1 35.81 28.87 -27.70
N ASP A 2 35.31 28.24 -26.61
CA ASP A 2 34.09 27.41 -26.66
C ASP A 2 33.50 26.98 -25.29
N SER A 3 34.02 27.51 -24.18
CA SER A 3 33.56 27.09 -22.84
C SER A 3 32.14 27.58 -22.51
N SER A 4 31.67 28.64 -23.18
CA SER A 4 30.34 29.23 -22.97
C SER A 4 29.22 28.42 -23.65
N ALA A 5 29.50 27.76 -24.78
CA ALA A 5 28.52 26.94 -25.49
C ALA A 5 28.25 25.61 -24.76
N GLN A 6 29.29 25.01 -24.16
CA GLN A 6 29.09 23.84 -23.28
C GLN A 6 28.29 24.19 -22.02
N SER A 7 28.54 25.34 -21.39
CA SER A 7 27.75 25.77 -20.23
C SER A 7 26.29 26.04 -20.57
N SER A 8 25.96 26.58 -21.75
CA SER A 8 24.56 26.78 -22.15
C SER A 8 23.83 25.46 -22.41
N ASP A 9 24.52 24.47 -22.99
CA ASP A 9 23.94 23.15 -23.27
C ASP A 9 23.62 22.38 -21.97
N VAL A 10 24.50 22.47 -20.96
CA VAL A 10 24.23 21.88 -19.65
C VAL A 10 23.05 22.56 -18.96
N ILE A 11 22.93 23.89 -19.03
CA ILE A 11 21.79 24.64 -18.46
C ILE A 11 20.49 24.24 -19.18
N MET A 12 20.49 24.13 -20.51
CA MET A 12 19.32 23.70 -21.29
C MET A 12 18.91 22.27 -20.95
N ARG A 13 19.88 21.36 -20.80
CA ARG A 13 19.63 19.97 -20.39
C ARG A 13 19.14 19.85 -18.94
N MET A 14 19.58 20.76 -18.07
CA MET A 14 19.13 20.84 -16.67
C MET A 14 17.74 21.45 -16.55
N MET A 15 17.38 22.45 -17.38
CA MET A 15 16.01 22.97 -17.50
C MET A 15 15.03 21.93 -18.04
N ALA A 16 15.43 21.14 -19.05
CA ALA A 16 14.60 20.05 -19.60
C ALA A 16 14.39 18.89 -18.61
N ARG A 17 15.32 18.70 -17.66
CA ARG A 17 15.19 17.73 -16.56
C ARG A 17 14.37 18.27 -15.38
N ASN A 18 14.40 19.58 -15.17
CA ASN A 18 13.65 20.26 -14.11
C ASN A 18 12.24 20.67 -14.55
N SER A 19 11.90 20.56 -15.84
CA SER A 19 10.56 20.81 -16.35
C SER A 19 9.67 19.59 -16.14
N MET A 20 9.44 19.22 -14.88
CA MET A 20 8.16 18.61 -14.53
C MET A 20 7.11 19.66 -14.87
N SER A 21 6.40 19.50 -15.98
CA SER A 21 5.32 20.42 -16.33
C SER A 21 4.33 20.44 -15.19
N GLU A 22 3.82 21.61 -14.81
CA GLU A 22 2.77 21.72 -13.77
C GLU A 22 1.60 20.78 -14.08
N LYS A 23 1.25 20.63 -15.36
CA LYS A 23 0.27 19.66 -15.83
C LYS A 23 0.65 18.21 -15.53
N LEU A 24 1.92 17.84 -15.75
CA LEU A 24 2.39 16.47 -15.45
C LEU A 24 2.38 16.21 -13.94
N ALA A 25 2.70 17.21 -13.12
CA ALA A 25 2.59 17.08 -11.66
C ALA A 25 1.12 16.93 -11.23
N GLU A 26 0.22 17.73 -11.78
CA GLU A 26 -1.24 17.63 -11.54
C GLU A 26 -1.78 16.26 -11.96
N ASP A 27 -1.38 15.76 -13.13
CA ASP A 27 -1.79 14.43 -13.62
C ASP A 27 -1.31 13.31 -12.68
N ILE A 28 -0.11 13.43 -12.11
CA ILE A 28 0.40 12.48 -11.12
C ILE A 28 -0.37 12.55 -9.81
N ASP A 29 -0.61 13.74 -9.28
CA ASP A 29 -1.36 13.92 -8.03
C ASP A 29 -2.79 13.38 -8.17
N ALA A 30 -3.43 13.60 -9.33
CA ALA A 30 -4.74 13.04 -9.66
C ALA A 30 -4.71 11.50 -9.70
N ALA A 31 -3.68 10.90 -10.30
CA ALA A 31 -3.53 9.45 -10.35
C ALA A 31 -3.27 8.85 -8.96
N VAL A 32 -2.43 9.49 -8.13
CA VAL A 32 -2.17 9.06 -6.75
C VAL A 32 -3.45 9.11 -5.92
N LYS A 33 -4.22 10.20 -6.04
CA LYS A 33 -5.52 10.32 -5.38
C LYS A 33 -6.47 9.21 -5.82
N HIS A 34 -6.59 8.97 -7.12
CA HIS A 34 -7.47 7.94 -7.67
C HIS A 34 -7.14 6.55 -7.11
N ILE A 35 -5.87 6.15 -7.15
CA ILE A 35 -5.42 4.85 -6.63
C ILE A 35 -5.73 4.73 -5.12
N THR A 36 -5.49 5.81 -4.38
CA THR A 36 -5.71 5.82 -2.92
C THR A 36 -7.20 5.75 -2.59
N ASP A 37 -8.05 6.47 -3.33
CA ASP A 37 -9.51 6.44 -3.16
C ASP A 37 -10.07 5.05 -3.50
N GLU A 38 -9.62 4.43 -4.59
CA GLU A 38 -10.02 3.05 -4.95
C GLU A 38 -9.62 2.05 -3.86
N ALA A 39 -8.37 2.12 -3.38
CA ALA A 39 -7.89 1.25 -2.31
C ALA A 39 -8.69 1.47 -1.01
N TYR A 40 -9.05 2.72 -0.71
CA TYR A 40 -9.87 3.07 0.45
C TYR A 40 -11.27 2.45 0.36
N GLU A 41 -11.96 2.58 -0.79
CA GLU A 41 -13.28 1.99 -0.98
C GLU A 41 -13.24 0.45 -0.95
N ILE A 42 -12.19 -0.16 -1.52
CA ILE A 42 -11.96 -1.61 -1.41
C ILE A 42 -11.80 -2.01 0.07
N ALA A 43 -10.99 -1.30 0.84
CA ALA A 43 -10.79 -1.58 2.27
C ALA A 43 -12.08 -1.42 3.08
N LEU A 44 -12.84 -0.34 2.84
CA LEU A 44 -14.15 -0.13 3.45
C LEU A 44 -15.12 -1.25 3.11
N SER A 45 -15.15 -1.69 1.84
CA SER A 45 -15.98 -2.81 1.40
C SER A 45 -15.61 -4.09 2.15
N HIS A 46 -14.31 -4.41 2.27
CA HIS A 46 -13.86 -5.55 3.06
C HIS A 46 -14.29 -5.45 4.53
N ILE A 47 -14.14 -4.30 5.16
CA ILE A 47 -14.56 -4.09 6.57
C ILE A 47 -16.07 -4.26 6.72
N ARG A 48 -16.86 -3.68 5.82
CA ARG A 48 -18.33 -3.74 5.87
C ARG A 48 -18.85 -5.16 5.63
N ASN A 49 -18.32 -5.84 4.62
CA ASN A 49 -18.78 -7.19 4.25
C ASN A 49 -18.36 -8.25 5.28
N ASN A 50 -17.32 -8.01 6.06
CA ASN A 50 -16.81 -8.93 7.08
C ASN A 50 -17.05 -8.41 8.51
N ARG A 51 -18.10 -7.59 8.72
CA ARG A 51 -18.31 -6.91 10.00
C ARG A 51 -18.46 -7.89 11.17
N GLU A 52 -19.23 -8.96 10.98
CA GLU A 52 -19.42 -10.00 11.99
C GLU A 52 -18.11 -10.70 12.34
N ALA A 53 -17.29 -11.02 11.33
CA ALA A 53 -15.96 -11.59 11.55
C ALA A 53 -15.07 -10.64 12.35
N MET A 54 -15.07 -9.34 12.02
CA MET A 54 -14.29 -8.35 12.77
C MET A 54 -14.75 -8.25 14.22
N ASP A 55 -16.06 -8.20 14.48
CA ASP A 55 -16.59 -8.11 15.83
C ASP A 55 -16.13 -9.34 16.66
N LYS A 56 -16.13 -10.54 16.06
CA LYS A 56 -15.62 -11.75 16.72
C LYS A 56 -14.12 -11.72 16.96
N ILE A 57 -13.34 -11.27 15.97
CA ILE A 57 -11.89 -11.15 16.08
C ILE A 57 -11.50 -10.14 17.18
N VAL A 58 -12.21 -9.01 17.25
CA VAL A 58 -11.98 -7.98 18.27
C VAL A 58 -12.35 -8.49 19.66
N GLU A 59 -13.44 -9.24 19.81
CA GLU A 59 -13.80 -9.89 21.09
C GLU A 59 -12.64 -10.77 21.60
N VAL A 60 -12.08 -11.62 20.74
CA VAL A 60 -10.94 -12.48 21.10
C VAL A 60 -9.70 -11.66 21.44
N LEU A 61 -9.43 -10.58 20.69
CA LEU A 61 -8.28 -9.70 20.97
C LEU A 61 -8.44 -8.90 22.26
N LEU A 62 -9.66 -8.55 22.67
CA LEU A 62 -9.89 -7.91 23.96
C LEU A 62 -9.53 -8.83 25.14
N GLU A 63 -9.70 -10.14 24.98
CA GLU A 63 -9.36 -11.13 26.01
C GLU A 63 -7.88 -11.52 26.00
N LYS A 64 -7.32 -11.77 24.81
CA LYS A 64 -5.96 -12.33 24.64
C LYS A 64 -4.87 -11.27 24.38
N GLU A 65 -5.25 -10.04 24.04
CA GLU A 65 -4.42 -8.91 23.58
C GLU A 65 -3.66 -9.14 22.26
N THR A 66 -3.26 -10.39 21.96
CA THR A 66 -2.52 -10.78 20.76
C THR A 66 -3.10 -12.07 20.18
N MET A 67 -3.00 -12.21 18.86
CA MET A 67 -3.45 -13.38 18.12
C MET A 67 -2.47 -13.69 16.98
N THR A 68 -2.26 -14.97 16.70
CA THR A 68 -1.43 -15.40 15.58
C THR A 68 -2.17 -15.25 14.24
N GLY A 69 -1.42 -15.18 13.14
CA GLY A 69 -2.03 -15.12 11.80
C GLY A 69 -2.86 -16.36 11.45
N ASP A 70 -2.49 -17.53 11.97
CA ASP A 70 -3.24 -18.78 11.75
C ASP A 70 -4.56 -18.78 12.52
N GLU A 71 -4.56 -18.34 13.79
CA GLU A 71 -5.79 -18.15 14.56
C GLU A 71 -6.73 -17.12 13.89
N PHE A 72 -6.18 -16.00 13.42
CA PHE A 72 -6.95 -14.99 12.68
C PHE A 72 -7.63 -15.59 11.45
N ARG A 73 -6.89 -16.34 10.62
CA ARG A 73 -7.42 -16.97 9.41
C ARG A 73 -8.43 -18.06 9.72
N ALA A 74 -8.24 -18.81 10.80
CA ALA A 74 -9.21 -19.82 11.24
C ALA A 74 -10.56 -19.15 11.53
N ILE A 75 -10.59 -18.10 12.34
CA ILE A 75 -11.82 -17.36 12.66
C ILE A 75 -12.41 -16.72 11.40
N LEU A 76 -11.59 -16.02 10.60
CA LEU A 76 -12.08 -15.36 9.39
C LEU A 76 -12.69 -16.34 8.38
N SER A 77 -12.14 -17.56 8.28
CA SER A 77 -12.62 -18.59 7.35
C SER A 77 -14.03 -19.11 7.66
N GLU A 78 -14.54 -18.85 8.86
CA GLU A 78 -15.92 -19.17 9.24
C GLU A 78 -16.93 -18.20 8.60
N PHE A 79 -16.48 -17.00 8.21
CA PHE A 79 -17.33 -15.93 7.68
C PHE A 79 -17.06 -15.61 6.21
N ALA A 80 -15.84 -15.86 5.72
CA ALA A 80 -15.43 -15.51 4.37
C ALA A 80 -14.46 -16.51 3.76
N GLU A 81 -14.58 -16.73 2.44
CA GLU A 81 -13.59 -17.51 1.72
C GLU A 81 -12.27 -16.74 1.60
N ILE A 82 -11.23 -17.30 2.19
CA ILE A 82 -9.89 -16.72 2.13
C ILE A 82 -9.23 -17.12 0.80
N PRO A 83 -8.71 -16.18 -0.01
CA PRO A 83 -7.97 -16.50 -1.23
C PRO A 83 -6.75 -17.39 -0.95
N VAL A 84 -6.39 -18.26 -1.90
CA VAL A 84 -5.32 -19.27 -1.72
C VAL A 84 -3.98 -18.62 -1.37
N GLU A 85 -3.70 -17.47 -1.98
CA GLU A 85 -2.51 -16.65 -1.77
C GLU A 85 -2.38 -16.19 -0.31
N ASN A 86 -3.52 -16.03 0.38
CA ASN A 86 -3.60 -15.60 1.77
C ASN A 86 -3.70 -16.76 2.76
N ARG A 87 -3.81 -18.03 2.30
CA ARG A 87 -3.89 -19.21 3.18
C ARG A 87 -2.53 -19.70 3.68
N VAL A 88 -1.43 -19.36 2.98
CA VAL A 88 -0.07 -19.77 3.34
C VAL A 88 0.66 -18.58 3.97
N PRO A 89 1.15 -18.66 5.23
CA PRO A 89 1.96 -17.59 5.78
C PRO A 89 3.23 -17.42 4.93
N PRO A 90 3.69 -16.18 4.67
CA PRO A 90 4.97 -15.96 4.01
C PRO A 90 6.07 -16.67 4.80
N ALA A 91 6.74 -17.62 4.15
CA ALA A 91 7.74 -18.47 4.79
C ALA A 91 9.00 -17.65 5.16
N ARG A 92 9.01 -17.08 6.36
CA ARG A 92 10.12 -16.96 7.35
C ARG A 92 10.00 -15.65 8.15
N PRO A 93 10.27 -15.69 9.47
CA PRO A 93 10.60 -14.47 10.20
C PRO A 93 11.93 -13.95 9.66
N ALA A 94 11.94 -12.71 9.17
CA ALA A 94 13.18 -11.96 9.06
C ALA A 94 13.69 -11.78 10.49
N ALA A 95 14.68 -12.59 10.87
CA ALA A 95 15.51 -12.28 12.02
C ALA A 95 16.10 -10.89 11.76
N VAL A 96 15.64 -9.89 12.49
CA VAL A 96 16.28 -8.58 12.55
C VAL A 96 17.55 -8.80 13.39
N PRO A 97 18.77 -8.75 12.83
CA PRO A 97 19.97 -8.76 13.66
C PRO A 97 20.00 -7.44 14.46
N ALA A 98 20.41 -7.56 15.72
CA ALA A 98 20.59 -6.46 16.67
C ALA A 98 21.64 -5.43 16.21
#